data_AF-A0A1E7HB64-F1
#
_entry.id   AF-A0A1E7HB64-F1
#
_cell.length_a   1.000
_cell.length_b   1.000
_cell.length_c   1.000
_cell.angle_alpha   90.00
_cell.angle_beta   90.00
_cell.angle_gamma   90.00
#
_symmetry.space_group_name_H-M   'P 1'
#
loop_
_entity.id
_entity.type
_entity.pdbx_description
1 polymer ?
#
loop_
_entity_poly.entity_id
_entity_poly.type
_entity_poly.pdbx_seq_one_letter_code
_entity_poly.pdbx_strand_id
1 'polypeptide(L)'
;MTKEARKEKLEKAVEYIKEAIGIYKGLGLKVNVATSLNNASCVYSDLAGLEVTKEAMQEKLDKAVEYIEKAIGIKRELGLKADVAMSLNNASGVYSNLAGLEVTKEARKEKLDKAVEYIKEAIRIYRELGLKANFAHSLAISVFVYNEYIDFDAKYFIKAAVNCDEAIEIFLDFGMVYKAELLIPYGIRFHETLFEIDRDEKHKQVIEIYKEIVRDS
;
A
#
# COMPACT_ATOMS: atom_id res chain seq x y z
N MET A 1 0.61 -19.28 -15.49
CA MET A 1 -0.49 -18.52 -16.12
C MET A 1 0.14 -17.45 -17.00
N THR A 2 -0.24 -17.32 -18.27
CA THR A 2 0.32 -16.29 -19.17
C THR A 2 -0.16 -14.90 -18.77
N LYS A 3 0.55 -13.85 -19.21
CA LYS A 3 0.19 -12.44 -18.95
C LYS A 3 -1.19 -12.12 -19.52
N GLU A 4 -1.48 -12.65 -20.70
CA GLU A 4 -2.73 -12.51 -21.43
C GLU A 4 -3.88 -13.18 -20.70
N ALA A 5 -3.69 -14.43 -20.24
CA ALA A 5 -4.70 -15.14 -19.46
C ALA A 5 -4.96 -14.47 -18.10
N ARG A 6 -3.95 -13.81 -17.51
CA ARG A 6 -4.14 -12.99 -16.30
C ARG A 6 -4.98 -11.75 -16.62
N LYS A 7 -4.68 -11.04 -17.70
CA LYS A 7 -5.40 -9.84 -18.13
C LYS A 7 -6.88 -10.15 -18.39
N GLU A 8 -7.18 -11.21 -19.15
CA GLU A 8 -8.56 -11.64 -19.44
C GLU A 8 -9.36 -11.91 -18.16
N LYS A 9 -8.77 -12.62 -17.20
CA LYS A 9 -9.42 -12.90 -15.91
C LYS A 9 -9.71 -11.63 -15.12
N LEU A 10 -8.79 -10.66 -15.13
CA LEU A 10 -8.99 -9.38 -14.44
C LEU A 10 -10.04 -8.53 -15.13
N GLU A 11 -10.08 -8.50 -16.46
CA GLU A 11 -11.14 -7.82 -17.23
C GLU A 11 -12.52 -8.41 -16.90
N LYS A 12 -12.63 -9.74 -16.88
CA LYS A 12 -13.86 -10.43 -16.46
C LYS A 12 -14.23 -10.17 -15.00
N ALA A 13 -13.24 -10.06 -14.11
CA ALA A 13 -13.49 -9.69 -12.71
C ALA A 13 -14.07 -8.27 -12.60
N VAL A 14 -13.60 -7.31 -13.40
CA VAL A 14 -14.18 -5.96 -13.46
C VAL A 14 -15.65 -6.00 -13.90
N GLU A 15 -15.99 -6.82 -14.89
CA GLU A 15 -17.38 -6.97 -15.35
C GLU A 15 -18.31 -7.45 -14.22
N TYR A 16 -17.93 -8.54 -13.53
CA TYR A 16 -18.72 -9.05 -12.41
C TYR A 16 -18.79 -8.07 -11.24
N ILE A 17 -17.72 -7.33 -10.95
CA ILE A 17 -17.73 -6.30 -9.91
C ILE A 17 -18.70 -5.17 -10.28
N LYS A 18 -18.73 -4.73 -11.54
CA LYS A 18 -19.66 -3.69 -12.01
C LYS A 18 -21.12 -4.13 -11.94
N GLU A 19 -21.40 -5.37 -12.32
CA GLU A 19 -22.74 -5.96 -12.16
C GLU A 19 -23.17 -5.97 -10.68
N ALA A 20 -22.29 -6.45 -9.79
CA ALA A 20 -22.54 -6.45 -8.35
C ALA A 20 -22.77 -5.04 -7.80
N ILE A 21 -22.00 -4.03 -8.23
CA ILE A 21 -22.22 -2.63 -7.86
C ILE A 21 -23.63 -2.18 -8.27
N GLY A 22 -24.07 -2.52 -9.48
CA GLY A 22 -25.42 -2.20 -9.98
C GLY A 22 -26.52 -2.81 -9.11
N ILE A 23 -26.39 -4.09 -8.78
CA ILE A 23 -27.34 -4.81 -7.91
C ILE A 23 -27.37 -4.18 -6.52
N TYR A 24 -26.20 -3.98 -5.89
CA TYR A 24 -26.12 -3.39 -4.55
C TYR A 24 -26.65 -1.95 -4.50
N LYS A 25 -26.45 -1.16 -5.56
CA LYS A 25 -27.08 0.17 -5.68
C LYS A 25 -28.60 0.08 -5.75
N GLY A 26 -29.14 -0.83 -6.57
CA GLY A 26 -30.59 -1.05 -6.68
C GLY A 26 -31.23 -1.50 -5.36
N LEU A 27 -30.49 -2.23 -4.54
CA LEU A 27 -30.92 -2.69 -3.21
C LEU A 27 -30.62 -1.69 -2.07
N GLY A 28 -29.97 -0.55 -2.36
CA GLY A 28 -29.58 0.43 -1.33
C GLY A 28 -28.48 -0.03 -0.37
N LEU A 29 -27.72 -1.09 -0.72
CA LEU A 29 -26.69 -1.70 0.13
C LEU A 29 -25.35 -0.94 0.04
N LYS A 30 -25.29 0.24 0.66
CA LYS A 30 -24.14 1.17 0.55
C LYS A 30 -22.79 0.57 0.97
N VAL A 31 -22.76 -0.26 2.01
CA VAL A 31 -21.51 -0.94 2.47
C VAL A 31 -20.98 -1.84 1.36
N ASN A 32 -21.85 -2.67 0.77
CA ASN A 32 -21.49 -3.58 -0.32
C ASN A 32 -21.05 -2.81 -1.57
N VAL A 33 -21.72 -1.70 -1.90
CA VAL A 33 -21.28 -0.80 -2.98
C VAL A 33 -19.86 -0.32 -2.72
N ALA A 34 -19.55 0.21 -1.54
CA ALA A 34 -18.22 0.72 -1.23
C ALA A 34 -17.14 -0.37 -1.27
N THR A 35 -17.42 -1.56 -0.77
CA THR A 35 -16.51 -2.71 -0.85
C THR A 35 -16.25 -3.12 -2.30
N SER A 36 -17.31 -3.22 -3.13
CA SER A 36 -17.15 -3.55 -4.55
C SER A 36 -16.39 -2.47 -5.32
N LEU A 37 -16.60 -1.18 -5.01
CA LEU A 37 -15.82 -0.08 -5.59
C LEU A 37 -14.33 -0.19 -5.22
N ASN A 38 -14.00 -0.43 -3.93
CA ASN A 38 -12.62 -0.68 -3.53
C ASN A 38 -11.99 -1.82 -4.33
N ASN A 39 -12.71 -2.93 -4.48
CA ASN A 39 -12.22 -4.09 -5.22
C ASN A 39 -12.02 -3.76 -6.71
N ALA A 40 -12.94 -3.01 -7.33
CA ALA A 40 -12.77 -2.53 -8.69
C ALA A 40 -11.46 -1.73 -8.85
N SER A 41 -11.16 -0.84 -7.89
CA SER A 41 -9.90 -0.10 -7.89
C SER A 41 -8.69 -1.02 -7.88
N CYS A 42 -8.65 -2.02 -6.99
CA CYS A 42 -7.53 -2.96 -6.93
C CYS A 42 -7.36 -3.71 -8.25
N VAL A 43 -8.45 -4.19 -8.86
CA VAL A 43 -8.39 -4.89 -10.15
C VAL A 43 -7.93 -3.95 -11.28
N TYR A 44 -8.36 -2.69 -11.29
CA TYR A 44 -7.88 -1.70 -12.26
C TYR A 44 -6.39 -1.38 -12.08
N SER A 45 -5.91 -1.28 -10.84
CA SER A 45 -4.48 -1.10 -10.57
C SER A 45 -3.66 -2.32 -11.02
N ASP A 46 -4.16 -3.53 -10.81
CA ASP A 46 -3.53 -4.76 -11.30
C ASP A 46 -3.50 -4.82 -12.83
N LEU A 47 -4.59 -4.39 -13.50
CA LEU A 47 -4.64 -4.28 -14.95
C LEU A 47 -3.62 -3.27 -15.48
N ALA A 48 -3.43 -2.13 -14.80
CA ALA A 48 -2.43 -1.14 -15.18
C ALA A 48 -1.02 -1.76 -15.25
N GLY A 49 -0.65 -2.58 -14.26
CA GLY A 49 0.64 -3.29 -14.25
C GLY A 49 0.82 -4.32 -15.38
N LEU A 50 -0.24 -4.65 -16.13
CA LEU A 50 -0.18 -5.54 -17.30
C LEU A 50 -0.17 -4.77 -18.62
N GLU A 51 -0.44 -3.47 -18.63
CA GLU A 51 -0.38 -2.68 -19.85
C GLU A 51 1.08 -2.45 -20.30
N VAL A 52 1.25 -2.03 -21.56
CA VAL A 52 2.58 -1.81 -22.17
C VAL A 52 2.83 -0.33 -22.44
N THR A 53 1.79 0.41 -22.81
CA THR A 53 1.90 1.84 -23.07
C THR A 53 1.57 2.65 -21.83
N LYS A 54 2.24 3.79 -21.66
CA LYS A 54 1.98 4.71 -20.55
C LYS A 54 0.53 5.18 -20.55
N GLU A 55 -0.05 5.42 -21.72
CA GLU A 55 -1.42 5.88 -21.88
C GLU A 55 -2.42 4.83 -21.38
N ALA A 56 -2.19 3.55 -21.69
CA ALA A 56 -3.05 2.47 -21.21
C ALA A 56 -2.89 2.26 -19.70
N MET A 57 -1.67 2.34 -19.16
CA MET A 57 -1.44 2.30 -17.71
C MET A 57 -2.18 3.45 -17.01
N GLN A 58 -2.07 4.66 -17.54
CA GLN A 58 -2.73 5.85 -17.03
C GLN A 58 -4.25 5.68 -17.01
N GLU A 59 -4.86 5.22 -18.11
CA GLU A 59 -6.31 5.00 -18.18
C GLU A 59 -6.81 4.03 -17.08
N LYS A 60 -6.06 2.95 -16.83
CA LYS A 60 -6.39 1.97 -15.80
C LYS A 60 -6.22 2.56 -14.40
N LEU A 61 -5.15 3.32 -14.15
CA LEU A 61 -4.93 3.97 -12.85
C LEU A 61 -5.93 5.09 -12.57
N ASP A 62 -6.33 5.87 -13.59
CA ASP A 62 -7.37 6.91 -13.44
C ASP A 62 -8.71 6.28 -13.03
N LYS A 63 -9.07 5.13 -13.63
CA LYS A 63 -10.22 4.34 -13.19
C LYS A 63 -10.04 3.86 -11.75
N ALA A 64 -8.87 3.34 -11.39
CA ALA A 64 -8.61 2.92 -10.02
C ALA A 64 -8.83 4.07 -9.01
N VAL A 65 -8.32 5.27 -9.30
CA VAL A 65 -8.56 6.48 -8.50
C VAL A 65 -10.05 6.79 -8.40
N GLU A 66 -10.78 6.81 -9.51
CA GLU A 66 -12.23 7.06 -9.50
C GLU A 66 -12.98 6.12 -8.54
N TYR A 67 -12.65 4.83 -8.59
CA TYR A 67 -13.29 3.80 -7.78
C TYR A 67 -12.90 3.87 -6.30
N ILE A 68 -11.61 4.06 -5.98
CA ILE A 68 -11.16 4.08 -4.58
C ILE A 68 -11.62 5.33 -3.84
N GLU A 69 -11.63 6.49 -4.50
CA GLU A 69 -12.09 7.75 -3.91
C GLU A 69 -13.59 7.68 -3.59
N LYS A 70 -14.40 7.12 -4.50
CA LYS A 70 -15.83 6.85 -4.23
C LYS A 70 -16.03 5.88 -3.07
N ALA A 71 -15.22 4.83 -2.99
CA ALA A 71 -15.29 3.87 -1.88
C ALA A 71 -14.95 4.53 -0.54
N ILE A 72 -13.88 5.32 -0.49
CA ILE A 72 -13.45 6.08 0.71
C ILE A 72 -14.57 7.04 1.14
N GLY A 73 -15.15 7.80 0.20
CA GLY A 73 -16.24 8.72 0.48
C GLY A 73 -17.44 8.04 1.14
N ILE A 74 -17.94 6.96 0.56
CA ILE A 74 -19.09 6.21 1.12
C ILE A 74 -18.74 5.63 2.50
N LYS A 75 -17.55 5.08 2.69
CA LYS A 75 -17.13 4.52 3.99
C LYS A 75 -16.98 5.58 5.07
N ARG A 76 -16.51 6.78 4.70
CA ARG A 76 -16.46 7.96 5.59
C ARG A 76 -17.87 8.40 5.98
N GLU A 77 -18.79 8.52 5.03
CA GLU A 77 -20.20 8.86 5.30
C GLU A 77 -20.88 7.87 6.26
N LEU A 78 -20.52 6.59 6.16
CA LEU A 78 -21.05 5.52 7.01
C LEU A 78 -20.30 5.37 8.36
N GLY A 79 -19.23 6.13 8.59
CA GLY A 79 -18.43 6.04 9.82
C GLY A 79 -17.61 4.74 9.97
N LEU A 80 -17.35 4.03 8.87
CA LEU A 80 -16.67 2.72 8.88
C LEU A 80 -15.15 2.88 8.95
N LYS A 81 -14.63 3.30 10.11
CA LYS A 81 -13.22 3.71 10.28
C LYS A 81 -12.21 2.66 9.79
N ALA A 82 -12.34 1.39 10.20
CA ALA A 82 -11.42 0.33 9.77
C ALA A 82 -11.45 0.13 8.24
N ASP A 83 -12.64 0.18 7.64
CA ASP A 83 -12.80 0.03 6.19
C ASP A 83 -12.25 1.24 5.41
N VAL A 84 -12.33 2.45 5.99
CA VAL A 84 -11.69 3.66 5.46
C VAL A 84 -10.18 3.46 5.44
N ALA A 85 -9.57 3.02 6.55
CA ALA A 85 -8.13 2.78 6.64
C ALA A 85 -7.66 1.72 5.63
N MET A 86 -8.43 0.65 5.44
CA MET A 86 -8.16 -0.35 4.39
C MET A 86 -8.16 0.28 2.99
N SER A 87 -9.16 1.12 2.67
CA SER A 87 -9.19 1.79 1.36
C SER A 87 -8.09 2.82 1.19
N LEU A 88 -7.67 3.50 2.25
CA LEU A 88 -6.55 4.45 2.22
C LEU A 88 -5.22 3.74 1.94
N ASN A 89 -4.98 2.56 2.53
CA ASN A 89 -3.82 1.72 2.18
C ASN A 89 -3.78 1.38 0.68
N ASN A 90 -4.93 1.01 0.11
CA ASN A 90 -5.03 0.70 -1.32
C ASN A 90 -4.83 1.95 -2.17
N ALA A 91 -5.43 3.07 -1.77
CA ALA A 91 -5.30 4.34 -2.46
C ALA A 91 -3.85 4.83 -2.47
N SER A 92 -3.10 4.70 -1.37
CA SER A 92 -1.68 5.07 -1.37
C SER A 92 -0.88 4.27 -2.39
N GLY A 93 -1.18 2.99 -2.58
CA GLY A 93 -0.56 2.17 -3.64
C GLY A 93 -0.91 2.66 -5.04
N VAL A 94 -2.18 3.01 -5.30
CA VAL A 94 -2.62 3.55 -6.61
C VAL A 94 -1.93 4.88 -6.92
N TYR A 95 -1.79 5.77 -5.93
CA TYR A 95 -1.11 7.05 -6.11
C TYR A 95 0.41 6.90 -6.26
N SER A 96 1.05 5.94 -5.59
CA SER A 96 2.45 5.56 -5.86
C SER A 96 2.66 5.04 -7.28
N ASN A 97 1.76 4.18 -7.77
CA ASN A 97 1.81 3.70 -9.15
C ASN A 97 1.66 4.85 -10.15
N LEU A 98 0.77 5.81 -9.89
CA LEU A 98 0.64 7.03 -10.70
C LEU A 98 1.92 7.86 -10.69
N ALA A 99 2.54 8.05 -9.52
CA ALA A 99 3.80 8.76 -9.40
C ALA A 99 4.91 8.14 -10.26
N GLY A 100 4.93 6.82 -10.38
CA GLY A 100 5.87 6.09 -11.25
C GLY A 100 5.68 6.34 -12.75
N LEU A 101 4.51 6.84 -13.18
CA LEU A 101 4.27 7.22 -14.58
C LEU A 101 4.65 8.67 -14.89
N GLU A 102 4.82 9.50 -13.86
CA GLU A 102 5.09 10.92 -14.03
C GLU A 102 6.53 11.19 -14.47
N VAL A 103 6.71 12.16 -15.38
CA VAL A 103 8.03 12.49 -15.95
C VAL A 103 8.69 13.65 -15.21
N THR A 104 7.89 14.60 -14.72
CA THR A 104 8.41 15.76 -14.00
C THR A 104 8.50 15.47 -12.50
N LYS A 105 9.49 16.09 -11.86
CA LYS A 105 9.69 15.97 -10.41
C LYS A 105 8.46 16.48 -9.66
N GLU A 106 7.84 17.55 -10.15
CA GLU A 106 6.68 18.21 -9.56
C GLU A 106 5.43 17.33 -9.64
N ALA A 107 5.15 16.72 -10.81
CA ALA A 107 3.99 15.84 -10.98
C ALA A 107 4.15 14.56 -10.15
N ARG A 108 5.35 13.96 -10.16
CA ARG A 108 5.69 12.81 -9.30
C ARG A 108 5.47 13.15 -7.83
N LYS A 109 5.92 14.32 -7.39
CA LYS A 109 5.75 14.79 -6.01
C LYS A 109 4.28 14.91 -5.63
N GLU A 110 3.44 15.49 -6.50
CA GLU A 110 2.01 15.67 -6.25
C GLU A 110 1.32 14.32 -5.96
N LYS A 111 1.62 13.29 -6.76
CA LYS A 111 1.05 11.96 -6.56
C LYS A 111 1.56 11.31 -5.27
N LEU A 112 2.86 11.42 -4.98
CA LEU A 112 3.40 10.88 -3.74
C LEU A 112 2.94 11.64 -2.49
N ASP A 113 2.72 12.95 -2.57
CA ASP A 113 2.16 13.74 -1.46
C ASP A 113 0.81 13.15 -1.02
N LYS A 114 -0.05 12.81 -2.00
CA LYS A 114 -1.31 12.11 -1.74
C LYS A 114 -1.12 10.69 -1.19
N ALA A 115 -0.20 9.91 -1.76
CA ALA A 115 0.10 8.57 -1.25
C ALA A 115 0.56 8.60 0.21
N VAL A 116 1.44 9.55 0.55
CA VAL A 116 1.94 9.79 1.90
C VAL A 116 0.84 10.26 2.84
N GLU A 117 -0.08 11.11 2.39
CA GLU A 117 -1.25 11.53 3.18
C GLU A 117 -2.12 10.33 3.56
N TYR A 118 -2.50 9.52 2.58
CA TYR A 118 -3.39 8.38 2.79
C TYR A 118 -2.77 7.31 3.67
N ILE A 119 -1.49 6.97 3.47
CA ILE A 119 -0.86 5.94 4.31
C ILE A 119 -0.71 6.41 5.76
N LYS A 120 -0.42 7.70 5.99
CA LYS A 120 -0.39 8.25 7.36
C LYS A 120 -1.76 8.22 8.02
N GLU A 121 -2.81 8.56 7.29
CA GLU A 121 -4.17 8.50 7.82
C GLU A 121 -4.56 7.06 8.17
N ALA A 122 -4.25 6.08 7.31
CA ALA A 122 -4.51 4.67 7.58
C ALA A 122 -3.77 4.15 8.82
N ILE A 123 -2.46 4.46 8.94
CA ILE A 123 -1.64 4.15 10.12
C ILE A 123 -2.28 4.73 11.38
N ARG A 124 -2.68 6.01 11.35
CA ARG A 124 -3.33 6.67 12.49
C ARG A 124 -4.63 5.97 12.88
N ILE A 125 -5.51 5.69 11.93
CA ILE A 125 -6.80 5.04 12.21
C ILE A 125 -6.59 3.65 12.82
N TYR A 126 -5.74 2.80 12.23
CA TYR A 126 -5.52 1.46 12.78
C TYR A 126 -4.84 1.49 14.15
N ARG A 127 -3.95 2.46 14.40
CA ARG A 127 -3.37 2.71 15.72
C ARG A 127 -4.45 3.09 16.74
N GLU A 128 -5.33 4.03 16.41
CA GLU A 128 -6.42 4.47 17.28
C GLU A 128 -7.45 3.36 17.58
N LEU A 129 -7.70 2.47 16.62
CA LEU A 129 -8.60 1.33 16.79
C LEU A 129 -7.96 0.14 17.52
N GLY A 130 -6.64 0.16 17.76
CA GLY A 130 -5.92 -0.96 18.37
C GLY A 130 -5.82 -2.21 17.48
N LEU A 131 -6.05 -2.08 16.18
CA LEU A 131 -6.01 -3.20 15.22
C LEU A 131 -4.56 -3.49 14.81
N LYS A 132 -3.78 -4.11 15.71
CA LYS A 132 -2.32 -4.29 15.57
C LYS A 132 -1.88 -4.94 14.26
N ALA A 133 -2.52 -6.03 13.85
CA ALA A 133 -2.16 -6.69 12.59
C ALA A 133 -2.38 -5.77 11.38
N ASN A 134 -3.52 -5.08 11.29
CA ASN A 134 -3.78 -4.13 10.21
C ASN A 134 -2.84 -2.91 10.25
N PHE A 135 -2.54 -2.42 11.45
CA PHE A 135 -1.57 -1.36 11.67
C PHE A 135 -0.18 -1.75 11.13
N ALA A 136 0.32 -2.96 11.41
CA ALA A 136 1.57 -3.47 10.85
C ALA A 136 1.55 -3.55 9.31
N HIS A 137 0.42 -3.89 8.71
CA HIS A 137 0.28 -3.83 7.25
C HIS A 137 0.40 -2.41 6.70
N SER A 138 -0.21 -1.42 7.36
CA SER A 138 -0.05 -0.02 6.95
C SER A 138 1.38 0.48 7.13
N LEU A 139 2.07 0.06 8.20
CA LEU A 139 3.49 0.34 8.37
C LEU A 139 4.32 -0.28 7.24
N ALA A 140 4.10 -1.55 6.92
CA ALA A 140 4.76 -2.23 5.81
C ALA A 140 4.56 -1.50 4.48
N ILE A 141 3.32 -1.12 4.15
CA ILE A 141 3.02 -0.36 2.93
C ILE A 141 3.74 1.00 2.93
N SER A 142 3.81 1.67 4.09
CA SER A 142 4.48 2.96 4.20
C SER A 142 5.98 2.88 3.94
N VAL A 143 6.63 1.74 4.17
CA VAL A 143 8.06 1.54 3.83
C VAL A 143 8.28 1.82 2.35
N PHE A 144 7.43 1.26 1.48
CA PHE A 144 7.54 1.46 0.04
C PHE A 144 7.22 2.90 -0.37
N VAL A 145 6.10 3.45 0.10
CA VAL A 145 5.68 4.84 -0.21
C VAL A 145 6.72 5.85 0.25
N TYR A 146 7.25 5.68 1.46
CA TYR A 146 8.26 6.59 2.00
C TYR A 146 9.58 6.46 1.28
N ASN A 147 9.99 5.25 0.90
CA ASN A 147 11.20 5.03 0.11
C ASN A 147 11.13 5.73 -1.25
N GLU A 148 9.95 5.76 -1.90
CA GLU A 148 9.74 6.53 -3.14
C GLU A 148 9.79 8.06 -2.93
N TYR A 149 9.52 8.54 -1.70
CA TYR A 149 9.47 9.95 -1.37
C TYR A 149 10.80 10.53 -0.85
N ILE A 150 11.83 9.71 -0.63
CA ILE A 150 13.12 10.13 -0.05
C ILE A 150 13.78 11.25 -0.87
N ASP A 151 13.67 11.19 -2.21
CA ASP A 151 14.22 12.19 -3.14
C ASP A 151 13.66 13.62 -2.94
N PHE A 152 12.55 13.73 -2.21
CA PHE A 152 11.87 14.99 -1.91
C PHE A 152 12.11 15.45 -0.48
N ASP A 153 12.25 14.52 0.46
CA ASP A 153 12.48 14.81 1.87
C ASP A 153 13.15 13.62 2.57
N ALA A 154 14.45 13.78 2.85
CA ALA A 154 15.29 12.73 3.43
C ALA A 154 14.79 12.21 4.78
N LYS A 155 13.95 12.96 5.52
CA LYS A 155 13.40 12.47 6.80
C LYS A 155 12.54 11.22 6.63
N TYR A 156 12.01 10.98 5.43
CA TYR A 156 11.22 9.79 5.15
C TYR A 156 12.06 8.51 5.09
N PHE A 157 13.38 8.61 4.92
CA PHE A 157 14.27 7.46 5.09
C PHE A 157 14.20 6.93 6.52
N ILE A 158 14.35 7.81 7.52
CA ILE A 158 14.25 7.43 8.95
C ILE A 158 12.86 6.89 9.28
N LYS A 159 11.80 7.52 8.75
CA LYS A 159 10.43 7.03 8.96
C LYS A 159 10.21 5.66 8.35
N ALA A 160 10.78 5.39 7.17
CA ALA A 160 10.68 4.08 6.53
C ALA A 160 11.41 3.01 7.37
N ALA A 161 12.61 3.31 7.87
CA ALA A 161 13.37 2.41 8.75
C ALA A 161 12.57 2.07 10.03
N VAL A 162 12.11 3.09 10.76
CA VAL A 162 11.31 2.88 11.99
C VAL A 162 10.04 2.08 11.73
N ASN A 163 9.31 2.39 10.65
CA ASN A 163 8.10 1.68 10.30
C ASN A 163 8.39 0.24 9.84
N CYS A 164 9.55 -0.01 9.23
CA CYS A 164 10.00 -1.34 8.84
C CYS A 164 10.23 -2.21 10.07
N ASP A 165 10.97 -1.71 11.05
CA ASP A 165 11.27 -2.42 12.29
C ASP A 165 9.99 -2.72 13.08
N GLU A 166 9.13 -1.71 13.27
CA GLU A 166 7.85 -1.86 13.99
C GLU A 166 6.90 -2.84 13.26
N ALA A 167 6.90 -2.87 11.93
CA ALA A 167 6.11 -3.84 11.17
C ALA A 167 6.65 -5.27 11.31
N ILE A 168 7.97 -5.47 11.22
CA ILE A 168 8.62 -6.78 11.37
C ILE A 168 8.32 -7.34 12.76
N GLU A 169 8.52 -6.56 13.82
CA GLU A 169 8.26 -6.98 15.20
C GLU A 169 6.80 -7.45 15.37
N ILE A 170 5.83 -6.64 14.94
CA ILE A 170 4.41 -7.01 15.07
C ILE A 170 4.06 -8.23 14.22
N PHE A 171 4.64 -8.38 13.02
CA PHE A 171 4.39 -9.57 12.21
C PHE A 171 4.91 -10.84 12.88
N LEU A 172 6.09 -10.80 13.51
CA LEU A 172 6.63 -11.92 14.26
C LEU A 172 5.76 -12.26 15.47
N ASP A 173 5.30 -11.25 16.22
CA ASP A 173 4.39 -11.44 17.37
C ASP A 173 3.09 -12.16 16.99
N PHE A 174 2.58 -11.91 15.78
CA PHE A 174 1.36 -12.55 15.27
C PHE A 174 1.64 -13.87 14.51
N GLY A 175 2.89 -14.33 14.46
CA GLY A 175 3.28 -15.53 13.70
C GLY A 175 3.17 -15.35 12.18
N MET A 176 3.12 -14.12 11.68
CA MET A 176 3.07 -13.78 10.25
C MET A 176 4.49 -13.75 9.66
N VAL A 177 5.27 -14.81 9.88
CA VAL A 177 6.72 -14.87 9.60
C VAL A 177 7.04 -14.50 8.14
N TYR A 178 6.28 -15.05 7.18
CA TYR A 178 6.41 -14.69 5.76
C TYR A 178 6.34 -13.18 5.49
N LYS A 179 5.51 -12.42 6.22
CA LYS A 179 5.41 -10.96 6.03
C LYS A 179 6.59 -10.21 6.64
N ALA A 180 7.11 -10.70 7.76
CA ALA A 180 8.35 -10.19 8.34
C ALA A 180 9.53 -10.43 7.38
N GLU A 181 9.68 -11.64 6.86
CA GLU A 181 10.72 -12.00 5.88
C GLU A 181 10.72 -11.13 4.63
N LEU A 182 9.54 -10.76 4.12
CA LEU A 182 9.43 -9.84 2.98
C LEU A 182 10.00 -8.44 3.28
N LEU A 183 9.97 -7.99 4.53
CA LEU A 183 10.46 -6.68 4.96
C LEU A 183 11.93 -6.71 5.40
N ILE A 184 12.42 -7.84 5.89
CA ILE A 184 13.78 -7.98 6.44
C ILE A 184 14.88 -7.44 5.47
N PRO A 185 14.86 -7.72 4.16
CA PRO A 185 15.85 -7.14 3.24
C PRO A 185 15.87 -5.60 3.24
N TYR A 186 14.71 -4.95 3.41
CA TYR A 186 14.61 -3.50 3.56
C TYR A 186 15.17 -3.05 4.90
N GLY A 187 14.83 -3.74 5.99
CA GLY A 187 15.36 -3.48 7.33
C GLY A 187 16.89 -3.55 7.37
N ILE A 188 17.48 -4.60 6.80
CA ILE A 188 18.94 -4.74 6.68
C ILE A 188 19.54 -3.55 5.94
N ARG A 189 19.00 -3.20 4.76
CA ARG A 189 19.49 -2.06 3.97
C ARG A 189 19.40 -0.74 4.73
N PHE A 190 18.30 -0.52 5.47
CA PHE A 190 18.15 0.68 6.29
C PHE A 190 19.23 0.76 7.36
N HIS A 191 19.45 -0.33 8.11
CA HIS A 191 20.46 -0.36 9.16
C HIS A 191 21.90 -0.31 8.65
N GLU A 192 22.20 -0.89 7.48
CA GLU A 192 23.50 -0.72 6.83
C GLU A 192 23.79 0.75 6.55
N THR A 193 22.82 1.43 5.95
CA THR A 193 22.93 2.86 5.63
C THR A 193 23.01 3.72 6.90
N LEU A 194 22.22 3.41 7.94
CA LEU A 194 22.26 4.13 9.21
C LEU A 194 23.62 3.95 9.90
N PHE A 195 24.15 2.72 9.93
CA PHE A 195 25.47 2.44 10.47
C PHE A 195 26.58 3.21 9.73
N GLU A 196 26.47 3.39 8.41
CA GLU A 196 27.41 4.23 7.67
C GLU A 196 27.37 5.69 8.10
N ILE A 197 26.20 6.20 8.49
CA ILE A 197 25.96 7.59 8.88
C ILE A 197 26.43 7.86 10.32
N ASP A 198 25.98 7.05 11.28
CA ASP A 198 26.14 7.35 12.71
C ASP A 198 27.14 6.46 13.45
N ARG A 199 27.55 5.34 12.84
CA ARG A 199 28.44 4.32 13.42
C ARG A 199 27.91 3.69 14.73
N ASP A 200 26.59 3.70 14.97
CA ASP A 200 25.99 3.02 16.13
C ASP A 200 25.98 1.49 15.90
N GLU A 201 26.73 0.78 16.75
CA GLU A 201 26.86 -0.68 16.71
C GLU A 201 25.53 -1.42 16.90
N LYS A 202 24.49 -0.77 17.44
CA LYS A 202 23.14 -1.35 17.52
C LYS A 202 22.62 -1.75 16.14
N HIS A 203 22.97 -1.02 15.08
CA HIS A 203 22.56 -1.36 13.73
C HIS A 203 23.10 -2.72 13.28
N LYS A 204 24.34 -3.05 13.64
CA LYS A 204 24.89 -4.38 13.35
C LYS A 204 24.18 -5.48 14.12
N GLN A 205 23.82 -5.22 15.37
CA GLN A 205 23.06 -6.17 16.19
C GLN A 205 21.70 -6.48 15.55
N VAL A 206 20.97 -5.45 15.10
CA VAL A 206 19.67 -5.65 14.42
C VAL A 206 19.84 -6.39 13.10
N ILE A 207 20.86 -6.08 12.30
CA ILE A 207 21.15 -6.78 11.05
C ILE A 207 21.39 -8.29 11.30
N GLU A 208 22.14 -8.66 12.33
CA GLU A 208 22.36 -10.07 12.65
C GLU A 208 21.08 -10.77 13.11
N ILE A 209 20.25 -10.12 13.94
CA ILE A 209 18.91 -10.64 14.31
C ILE A 209 18.06 -10.92 13.06
N TYR A 210 18.02 -9.96 12.12
CA TYR A 210 17.29 -10.12 10.87
C TYR A 210 17.82 -11.27 10.00
N LYS A 211 19.14 -11.47 9.95
CA LYS A 211 19.73 -12.62 9.24
C LYS A 211 19.41 -13.95 9.91
N GLU A 212 19.35 -14.01 11.24
CA GLU A 212 18.98 -15.21 11.98
C GLU A 212 17.53 -15.61 11.69
N ILE A 213 16.59 -14.66 11.72
CA ILE A 213 15.18 -14.91 11.42
C ILE A 213 14.99 -15.56 10.03
N VAL A 214 15.71 -15.08 9.01
CA VAL A 214 15.63 -15.62 7.64
C VAL A 214 16.35 -16.97 7.48
N ARG A 215 17.28 -17.31 8.37
CA ARG A 215 17.97 -18.63 8.34
C ARG A 215 17.12 -19.74 8.94
N ASP A 216 16.26 -19.41 9.90
CA ASP A 216 15.49 -20.37 10.69
C ASP A 216 14.07 -20.64 10.13
N SER A 217 13.70 -20.01 9.01
CA SER A 217 12.43 -20.14 8.27
C SER A 217 12.41 -21.25 7.23
#